data_AF-A0A848RM09-F1
#
_entry.id   AF-A0A848RM09-F1
#
_cell.length_a   1.000
_cell.length_b   1.000
_cell.length_c   1.000
_cell.angle_alpha   90.00
_cell.angle_beta   90.00
_cell.angle_gamma   90.00
#
_symmetry.space_group_name_H-M   'P 1'
#
loop_
_entity.id
_entity.type
_entity.pdbx_description
1 polymer ?
#
loop_
_entity_poly.entity_id
_entity_poly.type
_entity_poly.pdbx_seq_one_letter_code
_entity_poly.pdbx_strand_id
1 'polypeptide(L)'
;MEIKGRLGLLIGTVGKAAKAVRGRRLAPHETSKRNPEQGNLATSGLTTETGDPANPAATAALLHETGLAAWPAGMRYALALAGTFAVVAGLWIIAPVFTPAFLALCMALTLHPVSQWLIRRKVPAALAALLNIVLMFAAMLGVTGMIAGALTAVTTELPRYQRKFQILYQDSIHLLEKLGDRFNIDMSSVTSPAQRVDLGRVTSYAGSLANSLGSAGTTMFYFTMLAIFLVGDLVVMRRRAAELATYAPGLAISLRKFARGARMYFLMATFFGAGVAVLDIIVMYIFEVPSPLTWGILAFVANYIPAVGFIISMIPPVLMVLVTQGVGPAIGVAVSFIVISTVVFNFVQPRFAGSAVGLNPTISFLSLMVWSAVLGPLGAVVSVPMTLFIKAIFVDSDPRTVWIDVFLRPSDTPPADLLRRKRDRDRDGRDDRTGEAVVVDRRTHEQQVREAAEAERQRAQATIHELNEAAQAEINQV
;
A
#
# COMPACT_ATOMS: atom_id res chain seq x y z
N MET A 1 22.13 18.03 32.62
CA MET A 1 21.43 17.73 33.89
C MET A 1 20.17 18.59 34.08
N GLU A 2 20.06 19.78 33.46
CA GLU A 2 18.89 20.68 33.53
C GLU A 2 17.59 20.19 32.86
N ILE A 3 17.66 19.30 31.86
CA ILE A 3 16.47 18.85 31.12
C ILE A 3 15.59 17.91 31.96
N LYS A 4 16.17 17.12 32.86
CA LYS A 4 15.41 16.24 33.77
C LYS A 4 14.65 17.03 34.85
N GLY A 5 15.19 18.17 35.30
CA GLY A 5 14.54 19.04 36.28
C GLY A 5 13.30 19.76 35.72
N ARG A 6 13.35 20.21 34.46
CA ARG A 6 12.22 20.85 33.79
C ARG A 6 11.09 19.88 33.42
N LEU A 7 11.41 18.62 33.13
CA LEU A 7 10.41 17.58 32.84
C LEU A 7 9.63 17.16 34.11
N GLY A 8 10.29 17.12 35.27
CA GLY A 8 9.64 16.83 36.55
C GLY A 8 8.64 17.91 36.98
N LEU A 9 8.93 19.18 36.68
CA LEU A 9 8.05 20.32 36.97
C LEU A 9 6.76 20.31 36.11
N LEU A 10 6.87 19.90 34.85
CA LEU A 10 5.73 19.76 33.92
C LEU A 10 4.82 18.58 34.28
N ILE A 11 5.38 17.44 34.70
CA ILE A 11 4.59 16.29 35.15
C ILE A 11 3.88 16.60 36.49
N GLY A 12 4.52 17.37 37.38
CA GLY A 12 3.95 17.78 38.66
C GLY A 12 2.79 18.77 38.55
N THR A 13 2.79 19.65 37.53
CA THR A 13 1.69 20.61 37.30
C THR A 13 0.46 19.93 36.71
N VAL A 14 0.66 18.97 35.79
CA VAL A 14 -0.45 18.18 35.21
C VAL A 14 -1.09 17.26 36.28
N GLY A 15 -0.30 16.69 37.19
CA GLY A 15 -0.82 15.87 38.29
C GLY A 15 -1.68 16.65 39.30
N LYS A 16 -1.32 17.91 39.61
CA LYS A 16 -2.11 18.77 40.52
C LYS A 16 -3.42 19.24 39.87
N ALA A 17 -3.43 19.49 38.57
CA ALA A 17 -4.66 19.83 37.82
C ALA A 17 -5.66 18.66 37.79
N ALA A 18 -5.18 17.42 37.60
CA ALA A 18 -6.03 16.23 37.59
C ALA A 18 -6.67 15.93 38.97
N LYS A 19 -5.99 16.26 40.08
CA LYS A 19 -6.51 16.05 41.44
C LYS A 19 -7.58 17.07 41.84
N ALA A 20 -7.51 18.31 41.31
CA ALA A 20 -8.50 19.36 41.55
C ALA A 20 -9.86 19.08 40.88
N VAL A 21 -9.87 18.33 39.78
CA VAL A 21 -11.10 17.95 39.05
C VAL A 21 -11.84 16.79 39.73
N ARG A 22 -11.13 15.94 40.50
CA ARG A 22 -11.71 14.73 41.10
C ARG A 22 -12.37 14.94 42.47
N GLY A 23 -12.06 16.06 43.16
CA GLY A 23 -12.52 16.32 44.53
C GLY A 23 -13.90 16.99 44.68
N ARG A 24 -14.62 17.27 43.59
CA ARG A 24 -15.81 18.16 43.61
C ARG A 24 -17.15 17.47 43.34
N ARG A 25 -17.29 16.20 43.74
CA ARG A 25 -18.59 15.53 43.86
C ARG A 25 -18.57 14.69 45.13
N LEU A 26 -19.36 15.11 46.12
CA LEU A 26 -20.09 14.34 47.13
C LEU A 26 -20.43 15.28 48.30
N ALA A 27 -21.63 15.84 48.29
CA ALA A 27 -22.30 16.35 49.49
C ALA A 27 -23.78 15.96 49.39
N PRO A 28 -24.43 15.45 50.47
CA PRO A 28 -25.79 14.94 50.41
C PRO A 28 -26.82 16.05 50.68
N HIS A 29 -27.99 15.95 50.04
CA HIS A 29 -29.14 16.80 50.34
C HIS A 29 -29.89 16.30 51.59
N GLU A 30 -29.89 17.10 52.65
CA GLU A 30 -30.83 17.02 53.76
C GLU A 30 -32.20 17.63 53.38
N THR A 31 -33.26 16.99 53.85
CA THR A 31 -34.65 17.44 53.81
C THR A 31 -34.93 18.47 54.92
N SER A 32 -35.59 19.58 54.61
CA SER A 32 -36.29 20.39 55.64
C SER A 32 -37.56 21.07 55.10
N LYS A 33 -38.57 21.10 55.97
CA LYS A 33 -39.98 21.47 55.76
C LYS A 33 -40.24 22.98 55.99
N ARG A 34 -41.45 23.41 55.57
CA ARG A 34 -42.38 24.46 56.11
C ARG A 34 -42.43 25.85 55.42
N ASN A 35 -43.50 26.03 54.60
CA ASN A 35 -44.71 26.91 54.71
C ASN A 35 -44.62 28.40 55.19
N PRO A 36 -45.67 29.25 54.99
CA PRO A 36 -45.74 30.32 53.99
C PRO A 36 -46.03 31.72 54.62
N GLU A 37 -46.20 32.74 53.77
CA GLU A 37 -46.96 34.01 53.94
C GLU A 37 -46.21 35.32 53.71
N GLN A 38 -46.87 36.17 52.89
CA GLN A 38 -46.82 37.65 52.82
C GLN A 38 -45.52 38.28 52.27
N GLY A 39 -45.52 39.31 51.43
CA GLY A 39 -46.54 40.21 50.92
C GLY A 39 -45.89 41.14 49.89
N ASN A 40 -46.72 41.70 49.02
CA ASN A 40 -46.38 42.56 47.89
C ASN A 40 -45.65 43.85 48.32
N LEU A 41 -44.70 44.36 47.52
CA LEU A 41 -44.52 45.79 47.18
C LEU A 41 -43.35 45.96 46.19
N ALA A 42 -43.62 46.68 45.11
CA ALA A 42 -42.74 46.93 43.99
C ALA A 42 -41.61 47.92 44.31
N THR A 43 -40.41 47.67 43.77
CA THR A 43 -39.49 48.74 43.32
C THR A 43 -38.59 48.24 42.19
N SER A 44 -38.56 49.06 41.15
CA SER A 44 -37.76 49.02 39.93
C SER A 44 -36.25 48.79 40.15
N GLY A 45 -35.62 48.07 39.22
CA GLY A 45 -34.19 48.22 38.94
C GLY A 45 -33.42 46.91 38.74
N LEU A 46 -33.01 46.66 37.49
CA LEU A 46 -31.82 45.90 37.09
C LEU A 46 -31.69 44.48 37.66
N THR A 47 -32.05 43.46 36.88
CA THR A 47 -31.27 42.21 36.82
C THR A 47 -31.59 41.45 35.53
N THR A 48 -30.54 41.30 34.71
CA THR A 48 -30.22 40.13 33.88
C THR A 48 -31.31 39.08 33.74
N GLU A 49 -31.80 38.88 32.51
CA GLU A 49 -32.43 37.62 32.09
C GLU A 49 -31.48 36.46 32.38
N THR A 50 -31.62 35.86 33.56
CA THR A 50 -31.14 34.51 33.83
C THR A 50 -32.05 33.57 33.07
N GLY A 51 -31.51 32.99 32.00
CA GLY A 51 -32.16 31.95 31.22
C GLY A 51 -32.68 30.82 32.11
N ASP A 52 -33.92 30.43 31.83
CA ASP A 52 -34.64 29.33 32.43
C ASP A 52 -33.79 28.02 32.42
N PRO A 53 -33.48 27.42 33.59
CA PRO A 53 -32.73 26.16 33.67
C PRO A 53 -33.49 24.94 33.13
N ALA A 54 -34.75 25.10 32.71
CA ALA A 54 -35.55 24.03 32.11
C ALA A 54 -35.40 23.89 30.58
N ASN A 55 -34.62 24.75 29.90
CA ASN A 55 -34.45 24.67 28.45
C ASN A 55 -33.32 23.69 28.04
N PRO A 56 -33.62 22.49 27.50
CA PRO A 56 -32.61 21.54 27.05
C PRO A 56 -31.72 22.09 25.91
N ALA A 57 -32.18 23.11 25.18
CA ALA A 57 -31.40 23.76 24.12
C ALA A 57 -30.29 24.68 24.69
N ALA A 58 -30.53 25.35 25.81
CA ALA A 58 -29.53 26.19 26.47
C ALA A 58 -28.44 25.34 27.13
N THR A 59 -28.82 24.20 27.74
CA THR A 59 -27.87 23.25 28.30
C THR A 59 -27.06 22.53 27.20
N ALA A 60 -27.67 22.23 26.05
CA ALA A 60 -26.97 21.66 24.90
C ALA A 60 -25.96 22.64 24.27
N ALA A 61 -26.29 23.94 24.20
CA ALA A 61 -25.38 24.97 23.71
C ALA A 61 -24.15 25.13 24.62
N LEU A 62 -24.32 25.08 25.94
CA LEU A 62 -23.22 25.16 26.91
C LEU A 62 -22.31 23.92 26.90
N LEU A 63 -22.82 22.75 26.54
CA LEU A 63 -22.01 21.53 26.37
C LEU A 63 -21.21 21.53 25.05
N HIS A 64 -21.75 22.17 24.00
CA HIS A 64 -21.08 22.27 22.69
C HIS A 64 -19.84 23.19 22.72
N GLU A 65 -19.77 24.10 23.70
CA GLU A 65 -18.67 25.05 23.93
C GLU A 65 -17.47 24.47 24.71
N THR A 66 -17.55 23.24 25.23
CA THR A 66 -16.49 22.67 26.10
C THR A 66 -15.54 21.68 25.41
N GLY A 67 -15.72 21.46 24.10
CA GLY A 67 -14.87 20.57 23.31
C GLY A 67 -13.68 21.28 22.64
N LEU A 68 -12.73 20.50 22.11
CA LEU A 68 -11.60 20.96 21.27
C LEU A 68 -12.00 21.88 20.09
N ALA A 69 -13.30 21.97 19.79
CA ALA A 69 -13.88 22.88 18.80
C ALA A 69 -13.84 24.36 19.23
N ALA A 70 -13.79 24.65 20.53
CA ALA A 70 -13.73 26.01 21.08
C ALA A 70 -12.33 26.64 21.01
N TRP A 71 -11.29 25.85 20.71
CA TRP A 71 -9.91 26.35 20.61
C TRP A 71 -9.67 27.03 19.26
N PRO A 72 -8.84 28.10 19.21
CA PRO A 72 -8.46 28.74 17.95
C PRO A 72 -7.96 27.73 16.94
N ALA A 73 -8.31 27.91 15.66
CA ALA A 73 -7.96 26.95 14.59
C ALA A 73 -6.46 26.61 14.57
N GLY A 74 -5.59 27.61 14.78
CA GLY A 74 -4.15 27.41 14.87
C GLY A 74 -3.72 26.47 15.99
N MET A 75 -4.37 26.54 17.16
CA MET A 75 -4.09 25.64 18.29
C MET A 75 -4.54 24.20 17.98
N ARG A 76 -5.69 24.04 17.32
CA ARG A 76 -6.20 22.72 16.89
C ARG A 76 -5.24 22.06 15.89
N TYR A 77 -4.76 22.80 14.90
CA TYR A 77 -3.78 22.29 13.93
C TYR A 77 -2.42 21.99 14.58
N ALA A 78 -1.94 22.85 15.49
CA ALA A 78 -0.70 22.62 16.21
C ALA A 78 -0.75 21.33 17.06
N LEU A 79 -1.88 21.08 17.74
CA LEU A 79 -2.07 19.85 18.51
C LEU A 79 -2.22 18.61 17.63
N ALA A 80 -2.90 18.72 16.49
CA ALA A 80 -2.99 17.64 15.53
C ALA A 80 -1.60 17.28 14.98
N LEU A 81 -0.77 18.29 14.67
CA LEU A 81 0.60 18.11 14.21
C LEU A 81 1.47 17.48 15.32
N ALA A 82 1.40 18.02 16.54
CA ALA A 82 2.15 17.50 17.68
C ALA A 82 1.74 16.06 18.04
N GLY A 83 0.44 15.75 17.99
CA GLY A 83 -0.08 14.40 18.19
C GLY A 83 0.41 13.43 17.10
N THR A 84 0.38 13.85 15.83
CA THR A 84 0.90 13.05 14.72
C THR A 84 2.39 12.77 14.90
N PHE A 85 3.17 13.79 15.25
CA PHE A 85 4.60 13.64 15.52
C PHE A 85 4.86 12.69 16.71
N ALA A 86 4.10 12.81 17.79
CA ALA A 86 4.22 11.93 18.95
C ALA A 86 3.89 10.47 18.61
N VAL A 87 2.88 10.22 17.78
CA VAL A 87 2.53 8.87 17.31
C VAL A 87 3.65 8.31 16.43
N VAL A 88 4.20 9.10 15.51
CA VAL A 88 5.31 8.69 14.64
C VAL A 88 6.58 8.40 15.45
N ALA A 89 6.92 9.26 16.41
CA ALA A 89 8.06 9.05 17.29
C ALA A 89 7.87 7.81 18.18
N GLY A 90 6.67 7.62 18.73
CA GLY A 90 6.32 6.41 19.47
C GLY A 90 6.47 5.15 18.61
N LEU A 91 6.01 5.21 17.37
CA LEU A 91 6.12 4.12 16.41
C LEU A 91 7.57 3.80 16.04
N TRP A 92 8.41 4.82 15.87
CA TRP A 92 9.85 4.68 15.62
C TRP A 92 10.55 3.99 16.79
N ILE A 93 10.20 4.32 18.04
CA ILE A 93 10.76 3.68 19.25
C ILE A 93 10.38 2.20 19.32
N ILE A 94 9.13 1.84 19.00
CA ILE A 94 8.66 0.45 19.04
C ILE A 94 8.87 -0.32 17.73
N ALA A 95 9.48 0.30 16.71
CA ALA A 95 9.67 -0.28 15.39
C ALA A 95 10.30 -1.69 15.39
N PRO A 96 11.31 -2.02 16.24
CA PRO A 96 11.89 -3.36 16.27
C PRO A 96 10.89 -4.49 16.58
N VAL A 97 9.80 -4.17 17.28
CA VAL A 97 8.73 -5.12 17.60
C VAL A 97 7.55 -4.94 16.63
N PHE A 98 7.18 -3.71 16.35
CA PHE A 98 6.04 -3.38 15.51
C PHE A 98 6.21 -3.82 14.05
N THR A 99 7.40 -3.62 13.46
CA THR A 99 7.64 -3.97 12.06
C THR A 99 7.50 -5.47 11.79
N PRO A 100 8.15 -6.39 12.52
CA PRO A 100 7.93 -7.83 12.34
C PRO A 100 6.49 -8.25 12.69
N ALA A 101 5.85 -7.60 13.67
CA ALA A 101 4.44 -7.82 13.99
C ALA A 101 3.51 -7.51 12.80
N PHE A 102 3.71 -6.34 12.21
CA PHE A 102 2.88 -5.88 11.10
C PHE A 102 3.15 -6.68 9.82
N LEU A 103 4.42 -7.08 9.59
CA LEU A 103 4.76 -8.01 8.51
C LEU A 103 4.11 -9.38 8.72
N ALA A 104 4.12 -9.92 9.94
CA ALA A 104 3.41 -11.16 10.27
C ALA A 104 1.89 -11.03 10.03
N LEU A 105 1.31 -9.88 10.38
CA LEU A 105 -0.08 -9.56 10.06
C LEU A 105 -0.36 -9.60 8.56
N CYS A 106 0.45 -8.91 7.77
CA CYS A 106 0.28 -8.91 6.33
C CYS A 106 0.44 -10.31 5.72
N MET A 107 1.46 -11.06 6.13
CA MET A 107 1.69 -12.41 5.64
C MET A 107 0.57 -13.37 6.02
N ALA A 108 0.06 -13.29 7.24
CA ALA A 108 -1.08 -14.08 7.68
C ALA A 108 -2.34 -13.76 6.86
N LEU A 109 -2.58 -12.48 6.51
CA LEU A 109 -3.67 -12.07 5.62
C LEU A 109 -3.49 -12.56 4.18
N THR A 110 -2.25 -12.60 3.68
CA THR A 110 -1.88 -13.07 2.34
C THR A 110 -2.07 -14.57 2.21
N LEU A 111 -1.68 -15.35 3.22
CA LEU A 111 -1.76 -16.82 3.21
C LEU A 111 -3.09 -17.37 3.76
N HIS A 112 -3.93 -16.53 4.37
CA HIS A 112 -5.29 -16.89 4.78
C HIS A 112 -6.11 -17.69 3.73
N PRO A 113 -6.15 -17.35 2.42
CA PRO A 113 -6.87 -18.16 1.44
C PRO A 113 -6.33 -19.60 1.33
N VAL A 114 -5.03 -19.82 1.54
CA VAL A 114 -4.40 -21.15 1.50
C VAL A 114 -4.92 -22.01 2.66
N SER A 115 -4.97 -21.46 3.87
CA SER A 115 -5.50 -22.19 5.03
C SER A 115 -6.99 -22.48 4.90
N GLN A 116 -7.78 -21.53 4.38
CA GLN A 116 -9.20 -21.73 4.10
C GLN A 116 -9.44 -22.82 3.04
N TRP A 117 -8.62 -22.87 2.01
CA TRP A 117 -8.68 -23.92 0.98
C TRP A 117 -8.38 -25.30 1.57
N LEU A 118 -7.39 -25.39 2.47
CA LEU A 118 -7.06 -26.63 3.20
C LEU A 118 -8.21 -27.11 4.09
N ILE A 119 -8.81 -26.20 4.86
CA ILE A 119 -9.95 -26.51 5.73
C ILE A 119 -11.14 -26.99 4.89
N ARG A 120 -11.38 -26.40 3.71
CA ARG A 120 -12.41 -26.87 2.77
C ARG A 120 -12.13 -28.28 2.24
N ARG A 121 -10.87 -28.71 2.19
CA ARG A 121 -10.47 -30.10 1.88
C ARG A 121 -10.50 -31.03 3.10
N LYS A 122 -11.22 -30.66 4.16
CA LYS A 122 -11.39 -31.44 5.41
C LYS A 122 -10.11 -31.61 6.24
N VAL A 123 -9.07 -30.80 6.00
CA VAL A 123 -7.89 -30.78 6.89
C VAL A 123 -8.27 -30.13 8.23
N PRO A 124 -7.93 -30.72 9.38
CA PRO A 124 -8.27 -30.15 10.69
C PRO A 124 -7.62 -28.77 10.86
N ALA A 125 -8.35 -27.85 11.52
CA ALA A 125 -7.95 -26.46 11.63
C ALA A 125 -6.56 -26.25 12.25
N ALA A 126 -6.17 -27.09 13.22
CA ALA A 126 -4.84 -27.05 13.83
C ALA A 126 -3.72 -27.35 12.82
N LEU A 127 -3.92 -28.31 11.92
CA LEU A 127 -2.93 -28.68 10.91
C LEU A 127 -2.82 -27.60 9.81
N ALA A 128 -3.96 -27.00 9.43
CA ALA A 128 -3.98 -25.86 8.51
C ALA A 128 -3.28 -24.62 9.11
N ALA A 129 -3.46 -24.37 10.41
CA ALA A 129 -2.77 -23.31 11.14
C ALA A 129 -1.25 -23.57 11.22
N LEU A 130 -0.84 -24.78 11.58
CA LEU A 130 0.56 -25.18 11.64
C LEU A 130 1.24 -25.04 10.27
N LEU A 131 0.60 -25.53 9.20
CA LEU A 131 1.12 -25.37 7.84
C LEU A 131 1.30 -23.89 7.48
N ASN A 132 0.35 -23.03 7.86
CA ASN A 132 0.44 -21.61 7.60
C ASN A 132 1.63 -20.96 8.33
N ILE A 133 1.85 -21.30 9.60
CA ILE A 133 2.99 -20.83 10.39
C ILE A 133 4.31 -21.29 9.73
N VAL A 134 4.39 -22.56 9.34
CA VAL A 134 5.56 -23.12 8.65
C VAL A 134 5.81 -22.38 7.33
N LEU A 135 4.77 -22.09 6.55
CA LEU A 135 4.89 -21.38 5.29
C LEU A 135 5.34 -19.91 5.48
N MET A 136 4.81 -19.22 6.49
CA MET A 136 5.25 -17.87 6.87
C MET A 136 6.72 -17.86 7.28
N PHE A 137 7.12 -18.82 8.11
CA PHE A 137 8.51 -18.95 8.56
C PHE A 137 9.45 -19.28 7.41
N ALA A 138 9.08 -20.24 6.55
CA ALA A 138 9.85 -20.62 5.37
C ALA A 138 10.00 -19.46 4.38
N ALA A 139 8.93 -18.67 4.15
CA ALA A 139 9.00 -17.48 3.31
C ALA A 139 9.96 -16.42 3.87
N MET A 140 9.88 -16.14 5.18
CA MET A 140 10.77 -15.19 5.84
C MET A 140 12.23 -15.67 5.80
N LEU A 141 12.48 -16.94 6.10
CA LEU A 141 13.79 -17.56 6.03
C LEU A 141 14.37 -17.56 4.61
N GLY A 142 13.53 -17.86 3.62
CA GLY A 142 13.90 -17.82 2.20
C GLY A 142 14.34 -16.42 1.78
N VAL A 143 13.54 -15.39 2.08
CA VAL A 143 13.89 -14.00 1.75
C VAL A 143 15.16 -13.54 2.50
N THR A 144 15.29 -13.83 3.79
CA THR A 144 16.51 -13.50 4.55
C THR A 144 17.74 -14.22 3.98
N GLY A 145 17.63 -15.49 3.62
CA GLY A 145 18.72 -16.24 2.99
C GLY A 145 19.09 -15.72 1.61
N MET A 146 18.10 -15.34 0.80
CA MET A 146 18.29 -14.70 -0.50
C MET A 146 19.05 -13.37 -0.38
N ILE A 147 18.65 -12.50 0.55
CA ILE A 147 19.34 -11.23 0.83
C ILE A 147 20.75 -11.50 1.36
N ALA A 148 20.91 -12.45 2.29
CA ALA A 148 22.21 -12.82 2.84
C ALA A 148 23.17 -13.25 1.72
N GLY A 149 22.73 -14.14 0.82
CA GLY A 149 23.52 -14.60 -0.32
C GLY A 149 23.90 -13.47 -1.28
N ALA A 150 22.96 -12.58 -1.60
CA ALA A 150 23.24 -11.40 -2.43
C ALA A 150 24.26 -10.47 -1.75
N LEU A 151 24.13 -10.27 -0.45
CA LEU A 151 25.03 -9.39 0.30
C LEU A 151 26.41 -9.99 0.49
N THR A 152 26.51 -11.30 0.69
CA THR A 152 27.79 -12.02 0.68
C THR A 152 28.47 -11.86 -0.66
N ALA A 153 27.75 -12.02 -1.77
CA ALA A 153 28.34 -11.80 -3.10
C ALA A 153 28.85 -10.37 -3.28
N VAL A 154 28.11 -9.37 -2.78
CA VAL A 154 28.58 -7.97 -2.75
C VAL A 154 29.86 -7.86 -1.92
N THR A 155 29.89 -8.34 -0.68
CA THR A 155 31.03 -8.13 0.24
C THR A 155 32.28 -8.93 -0.11
N THR A 156 32.15 -10.12 -0.69
CA THR A 156 33.30 -10.96 -1.07
C THR A 156 33.81 -10.65 -2.46
N GLU A 157 32.93 -10.33 -3.42
CA GLU A 157 33.35 -10.09 -4.79
C GLU A 157 33.75 -8.63 -5.06
N LEU A 158 33.15 -7.61 -4.40
CA LEU A 158 33.53 -6.21 -4.64
C LEU A 158 35.04 -5.94 -4.47
N PRO A 159 35.69 -6.40 -3.38
CA PRO A 159 37.13 -6.17 -3.18
C PRO A 159 37.97 -6.79 -4.30
N ARG A 160 37.51 -7.89 -4.90
CA ARG A 160 38.18 -8.56 -6.03
C ARG A 160 38.11 -7.71 -7.30
N TYR A 161 37.02 -6.99 -7.50
CA TYR A 161 36.86 -6.05 -8.62
C TYR A 161 37.51 -4.68 -8.39
N GLN A 162 37.88 -4.35 -7.15
CA GLN A 162 38.53 -3.07 -6.82
C GLN A 162 39.83 -2.84 -7.61
N ARG A 163 40.67 -3.87 -7.81
CA ARG A 163 41.89 -3.74 -8.63
C ARG A 163 41.57 -3.45 -10.10
N LYS A 164 40.51 -4.07 -10.64
CA LYS A 164 40.06 -3.80 -12.02
C LYS A 164 39.45 -2.40 -12.15
N PHE A 165 38.75 -1.94 -11.12
CA PHE A 165 38.20 -0.58 -11.04
C PHE A 165 39.31 0.48 -11.12
N GLN A 166 40.43 0.25 -10.42
CA GLN A 166 41.59 1.14 -10.44
C GLN A 166 42.25 1.20 -11.83
N ILE A 167 42.37 0.05 -12.51
CA ILE A 167 42.94 -0.01 -13.87
C ILE A 167 42.04 0.71 -14.87
N LEU A 168 40.74 0.39 -14.90
CA LEU A 168 39.79 1.02 -15.82
C LEU A 168 39.69 2.54 -15.58
N TYR A 169 39.77 2.97 -14.32
CA TYR A 169 39.80 4.38 -13.97
C TYR A 169 41.06 5.09 -14.50
N GLN A 170 42.23 4.48 -14.37
CA GLN A 170 43.46 5.03 -14.95
C GLN A 170 43.39 5.09 -16.48
N ASP A 171 42.83 4.06 -17.14
CA ASP A 171 42.62 4.08 -18.59
C ASP A 171 41.63 5.18 -19.02
N SER A 172 40.58 5.39 -18.21
CA SER A 172 39.59 6.46 -18.43
C SER A 172 40.23 7.84 -18.29
N ILE A 173 41.06 8.07 -17.26
CA ILE A 173 41.79 9.31 -17.08
C ILE A 173 42.75 9.54 -18.25
N HIS A 174 43.49 8.53 -18.70
CA HIS A 174 44.38 8.70 -19.84
C HIS A 174 43.64 9.02 -21.15
N LEU A 175 42.41 8.52 -21.33
CA LEU A 175 41.55 8.92 -22.44
C LEU A 175 41.04 10.36 -22.26
N LEU A 176 40.65 10.74 -21.04
CA LEU A 176 40.22 12.11 -20.73
C LEU A 176 41.38 13.13 -20.80
N GLU A 177 42.61 12.74 -20.46
CA GLU A 177 43.82 13.55 -20.64
C GLU A 177 44.11 13.74 -22.13
N LYS A 178 44.03 12.67 -22.94
CA LYS A 178 44.17 12.79 -24.41
C LYS A 178 43.09 13.65 -25.05
N LEU A 179 41.86 13.63 -24.53
CA LEU A 179 40.78 14.51 -24.98
C LEU A 179 40.94 15.93 -24.42
N GLY A 180 41.41 16.07 -23.18
CA GLY A 180 41.65 17.33 -22.48
C GLY A 180 42.78 18.13 -23.13
N ASP A 181 43.88 17.47 -23.51
CA ASP A 181 44.98 18.06 -24.29
C ASP A 181 44.51 18.53 -25.67
N ARG A 182 43.51 17.85 -26.26
CA ARG A 182 42.93 18.22 -27.55
C ARG A 182 41.99 19.43 -27.47
N PHE A 183 41.37 19.67 -26.31
CA PHE A 183 40.41 20.77 -26.09
C PHE A 183 40.92 21.85 -25.12
N ASN A 184 42.17 21.76 -24.65
CA ASN A 184 42.83 22.69 -23.72
C ASN A 184 42.04 22.94 -22.42
N ILE A 185 41.46 21.87 -21.84
CA ILE A 185 40.68 21.92 -20.60
C ILE A 185 41.59 21.47 -19.45
N ASP A 186 41.78 22.33 -18.44
CA ASP A 186 42.57 22.02 -17.24
C ASP A 186 41.87 20.94 -16.39
N MET A 187 42.30 19.69 -16.59
CA MET A 187 41.76 18.49 -15.94
C MET A 187 42.38 18.20 -14.56
N SER A 188 43.25 19.08 -14.04
CA SER A 188 43.94 18.91 -12.74
C SER A 188 42.98 18.80 -11.53
N SER A 189 41.76 19.31 -11.68
CA SER A 189 40.68 19.21 -10.69
C SER A 189 39.87 17.91 -10.75
N VAL A 190 39.99 17.12 -11.83
CA VAL A 190 39.34 15.81 -11.99
C VAL A 190 40.23 14.67 -11.46
N THR A 191 41.55 14.80 -11.54
CA THR A 191 42.52 13.76 -11.16
C THR A 191 42.75 13.65 -9.64
N SER A 192 42.49 14.71 -8.88
CA SER A 192 42.91 14.82 -7.46
C SER A 192 41.90 14.31 -6.41
N PRO A 193 40.56 14.44 -6.56
CA PRO A 193 39.60 13.86 -5.60
C PRO A 193 39.13 12.45 -5.97
N ALA A 194 39.24 12.05 -7.24
CA ALA A 194 38.60 10.85 -7.77
C ALA A 194 39.37 9.52 -7.53
N GLN A 195 40.56 9.58 -6.92
CA GLN A 195 41.18 8.41 -6.25
C GLN A 195 40.36 7.88 -5.06
N ARG A 196 39.31 8.59 -4.65
CA ARG A 196 38.32 8.14 -3.66
C ARG A 196 36.93 8.11 -4.29
N VAL A 197 36.69 7.27 -5.29
CA VAL A 197 35.41 6.54 -5.25
C VAL A 197 35.44 5.86 -3.89
N ASP A 198 34.70 6.43 -2.94
CA ASP A 198 34.74 6.08 -1.52
C ASP A 198 34.09 4.69 -1.38
N LEU A 199 34.81 3.67 -1.84
CA LEU A 199 34.40 2.28 -1.80
C LEU A 199 34.19 1.86 -0.34
N GLY A 200 34.82 2.58 0.60
CA GLY A 200 34.53 2.56 2.03
C GLY A 200 33.08 2.90 2.38
N ARG A 201 32.42 3.79 1.63
CA ARG A 201 30.96 4.02 1.77
C ARG A 201 30.17 2.82 1.28
N VAL A 202 30.49 2.28 0.11
CA VAL A 202 29.77 1.11 -0.42
C VAL A 202 29.94 -0.10 0.50
N THR A 203 31.15 -0.37 0.99
CA THR A 203 31.42 -1.46 1.93
C THR A 203 30.85 -1.20 3.32
N SER A 204 30.80 0.04 3.81
CA SER A 204 30.14 0.36 5.09
C SER A 204 28.61 0.29 5.00
N TYR A 205 28.01 0.66 3.87
CA TYR A 205 26.59 0.40 3.62
C TYR A 205 26.31 -1.10 3.50
N ALA A 206 27.11 -1.85 2.76
CA ALA A 206 26.99 -3.31 2.69
C ALA A 206 27.19 -3.96 4.08
N GLY A 207 28.13 -3.44 4.88
CA GLY A 207 28.37 -3.88 6.25
C GLY A 207 27.22 -3.54 7.21
N SER A 208 26.59 -2.37 7.07
CA SER A 208 25.42 -2.01 7.90
C SER A 208 24.17 -2.82 7.52
N LEU A 209 24.00 -3.11 6.23
CA LEU A 209 23.03 -4.10 5.74
C LEU A 209 23.33 -5.48 6.34
N ALA A 210 24.58 -5.92 6.37
CA ALA A 210 24.98 -7.22 6.91
C ALA A 210 24.72 -7.32 8.41
N ASN A 211 25.01 -6.24 9.15
CA ASN A 211 24.66 -6.14 10.57
C ASN A 211 23.14 -6.17 10.79
N SER A 212 22.35 -5.60 9.87
CA SER A 212 20.89 -5.69 9.88
C SER A 212 20.39 -7.11 9.59
N LEU A 213 21.13 -7.90 8.82
CA LEU A 213 20.88 -9.35 8.69
C LEU A 213 21.33 -10.11 9.94
N GLY A 214 22.36 -9.66 10.65
CA GLY A 214 22.75 -10.21 11.95
C GLY A 214 21.63 -10.10 12.99
N SER A 215 20.83 -9.02 12.94
CA SER A 215 19.63 -8.86 13.78
C SER A 215 18.37 -9.55 13.20
N ALA A 216 18.48 -10.25 12.07
CA ALA A 216 17.37 -11.00 11.49
C ALA A 216 16.89 -12.12 12.41
N GLY A 217 17.76 -12.73 13.21
CA GLY A 217 17.37 -13.76 14.19
C GLY A 217 16.35 -13.24 15.20
N THR A 218 16.60 -12.08 15.80
CA THR A 218 15.66 -11.41 16.71
C THR A 218 14.37 -11.00 16.01
N THR A 219 14.48 -10.49 14.78
CA THR A 219 13.32 -10.11 13.96
C THR A 219 12.46 -11.31 13.60
N MET A 220 13.07 -12.43 13.22
CA MET A 220 12.43 -13.72 12.96
C MET A 220 11.77 -14.28 14.20
N PHE A 221 12.41 -14.14 15.36
CA PHE A 221 11.81 -14.55 16.63
C PHE A 221 10.50 -13.79 16.89
N TYR A 222 10.51 -12.45 16.84
CA TYR A 222 9.29 -11.66 17.02
C TYR A 222 8.23 -11.94 15.95
N PHE A 223 8.64 -12.05 14.69
CA PHE A 223 7.75 -12.40 13.58
C PHE A 223 7.06 -13.75 13.82
N THR A 224 7.82 -14.78 14.17
CA THR A 224 7.31 -16.15 14.37
C THR A 224 6.41 -16.22 15.59
N MET A 225 6.84 -15.61 16.70
CA MET A 225 6.06 -15.57 17.93
C MET A 225 4.69 -14.96 17.67
N LEU A 226 4.64 -13.80 17.01
CA LEU A 226 3.39 -13.12 16.68
C LEU A 226 2.58 -13.84 15.61
N ALA A 227 3.24 -14.47 14.63
CA ALA A 227 2.56 -15.30 13.64
C ALA A 227 1.78 -16.45 14.29
N ILE A 228 2.35 -17.12 15.30
CA ILE A 228 1.66 -18.20 16.03
C ILE A 228 0.37 -17.68 16.67
N PHE A 229 0.44 -16.59 17.42
CA PHE A 229 -0.75 -16.00 18.07
C PHE A 229 -1.78 -15.52 17.04
N LEU A 230 -1.33 -14.85 15.99
CA LEU A 230 -2.21 -14.27 15.00
C LEU A 230 -2.93 -15.33 14.15
N VAL A 231 -2.26 -16.42 13.80
CA VAL A 231 -2.88 -17.53 13.08
C VAL A 231 -3.94 -18.22 13.96
N GLY A 232 -3.72 -18.31 15.28
CA GLY A 232 -4.76 -18.72 16.22
C GLY A 232 -5.97 -17.79 16.20
N ASP A 233 -5.74 -16.48 16.24
CA ASP A 233 -6.80 -15.47 16.21
C ASP A 233 -7.58 -15.44 14.89
N LEU A 234 -6.96 -15.80 13.75
CA LEU A 234 -7.62 -15.83 12.44
C LEU A 234 -8.81 -16.80 12.40
N VAL A 235 -8.79 -17.87 13.20
CA VAL A 235 -9.92 -18.82 13.31
C VAL A 235 -11.15 -18.13 13.93
N VAL A 236 -10.93 -17.23 14.89
CA VAL A 236 -11.98 -16.52 15.63
C VAL A 236 -12.34 -15.17 14.98
N MET A 237 -11.41 -14.57 14.21
CA MET A 237 -11.58 -13.27 13.55
C MET A 237 -12.85 -13.19 12.71
N ARG A 238 -13.29 -14.29 12.08
CA ARG A 238 -14.51 -14.27 11.26
C ARG A 238 -15.76 -13.94 12.07
N ARG A 239 -15.84 -14.39 13.33
CA ARG A 239 -16.94 -14.06 14.26
C ARG A 239 -16.85 -12.61 14.72
N ARG A 240 -15.66 -12.19 15.18
CA ARG A 240 -15.40 -10.80 15.61
C ARG A 240 -15.63 -9.78 14.50
N ALA A 241 -15.29 -10.12 13.25
CA ALA A 241 -15.53 -9.25 12.10
C ALA A 241 -17.03 -9.12 11.77
N ALA A 242 -17.82 -10.17 12.00
CA ALA A 242 -19.27 -10.12 11.86
C ALA A 242 -19.90 -9.24 12.95
N GLU A 243 -19.45 -9.40 14.20
CA GLU A 243 -19.88 -8.56 15.32
C GLU A 243 -19.50 -7.09 15.11
N LEU A 244 -18.26 -6.81 14.69
CA LEU A 244 -17.81 -5.46 14.39
C LEU A 244 -18.63 -4.80 13.28
N ALA A 245 -19.11 -5.56 12.29
CA ALA A 245 -19.95 -5.03 11.23
C ALA A 245 -21.31 -4.52 11.76
N THR A 246 -21.76 -5.02 12.91
CA THR A 246 -22.98 -4.56 13.59
C THR A 246 -22.77 -3.23 14.31
N TYR A 247 -21.63 -3.05 14.99
CA TYR A 247 -21.35 -1.84 15.79
C TYR A 247 -20.68 -0.72 15.00
N ALA A 248 -19.78 -1.06 14.08
CA ALA A 248 -18.98 -0.12 13.29
C ALA A 248 -18.87 -0.61 11.83
N PRO A 249 -19.97 -0.54 11.04
CA PRO A 249 -20.01 -1.07 9.68
C PRO A 249 -18.96 -0.43 8.76
N GLY A 250 -18.71 0.88 8.90
CA GLY A 250 -17.68 1.59 8.15
C GLY A 250 -16.30 0.99 8.38
N LEU A 251 -15.88 0.88 9.64
CA LEU A 251 -14.60 0.28 10.03
C LEU A 251 -14.47 -1.18 9.56
N ALA A 252 -15.52 -1.99 9.69
CA ALA A 252 -15.53 -3.38 9.25
C ALA A 252 -15.36 -3.52 7.73
N ILE A 253 -15.91 -2.60 6.93
CA ILE A 253 -15.71 -2.58 5.48
C ILE A 253 -14.28 -2.15 5.16
N SER A 254 -13.76 -1.12 5.83
CA SER A 254 -12.42 -0.57 5.60
C SER A 254 -11.31 -1.56 5.94
N LEU A 255 -11.42 -2.28 7.06
CA LEU A 255 -10.49 -3.35 7.40
C LEU A 255 -10.52 -4.50 6.40
N ARG A 256 -11.69 -4.83 5.83
CA ARG A 256 -11.81 -5.82 4.75
C ARG A 256 -11.16 -5.33 3.44
N LYS A 257 -11.27 -4.03 3.13
CA LYS A 257 -10.57 -3.41 1.98
C LYS A 257 -9.05 -3.44 2.20
N PHE A 258 -8.58 -3.04 3.38
CA PHE A 258 -7.17 -3.14 3.77
C PHE A 258 -6.64 -4.57 3.62
N ALA A 259 -7.32 -5.57 4.19
CA ALA A 259 -6.87 -6.96 4.13
C ALA A 259 -6.76 -7.48 2.69
N ARG A 260 -7.68 -7.07 1.82
CA ARG A 260 -7.64 -7.40 0.39
C ARG A 260 -6.50 -6.68 -0.33
N GLY A 261 -6.31 -5.38 -0.07
CA GLY A 261 -5.24 -4.58 -0.65
C GLY A 261 -3.86 -5.07 -0.24
N ALA A 262 -3.65 -5.39 1.05
CA ALA A 262 -2.42 -5.99 1.55
C ALA A 262 -2.13 -7.34 0.89
N ARG A 263 -3.14 -8.23 0.80
CA ARG A 263 -2.99 -9.51 0.09
C ARG A 263 -2.62 -9.32 -1.38
N MET A 264 -3.35 -8.45 -2.08
CA MET A 264 -3.12 -8.19 -3.49
C MET A 264 -1.73 -7.62 -3.71
N TYR A 265 -1.28 -6.70 -2.86
CA TYR A 265 0.07 -6.14 -2.91
C TYR A 265 1.15 -7.22 -2.87
N PHE A 266 1.14 -8.09 -1.85
CA PHE A 266 2.15 -9.15 -1.74
C PHE A 266 2.05 -10.14 -2.89
N LEU A 267 0.84 -10.51 -3.30
CA LEU A 267 0.64 -11.42 -4.44
C LEU A 267 1.21 -10.83 -5.74
N MET A 268 0.92 -9.57 -6.03
CA MET A 268 1.43 -8.87 -7.21
C MET A 268 2.95 -8.71 -7.14
N ALA A 269 3.50 -8.34 -5.98
CA ALA A 269 4.94 -8.22 -5.78
C ALA A 269 5.66 -9.56 -6.02
N THR A 270 5.09 -10.68 -5.55
CA THR A 270 5.64 -12.02 -5.78
C THR A 270 5.56 -12.42 -7.25
N PHE A 271 4.39 -12.34 -7.89
CA PHE A 271 4.22 -12.80 -9.27
C PHE A 271 5.01 -11.94 -10.28
N PHE A 272 4.89 -10.62 -10.20
CA PHE A 272 5.62 -9.73 -11.09
C PHE A 272 7.10 -9.68 -10.76
N GLY A 273 7.47 -9.74 -9.48
CA GLY A 273 8.86 -9.79 -9.08
C GLY A 273 9.54 -11.04 -9.59
N ALA A 274 8.88 -12.19 -9.55
CA ALA A 274 9.42 -13.42 -10.12
C ALA A 274 9.59 -13.32 -11.64
N GLY A 275 8.59 -12.77 -12.33
CA GLY A 275 8.66 -12.54 -13.79
C GLY A 275 9.81 -11.61 -14.17
N VAL A 276 9.93 -10.46 -13.50
CA VAL A 276 11.03 -9.50 -13.70
C VAL A 276 12.37 -10.15 -13.40
N ALA A 277 12.52 -10.84 -12.27
CA ALA A 277 13.76 -11.51 -11.91
C ALA A 277 14.20 -12.55 -12.96
N VAL A 278 13.26 -13.34 -13.50
CA VAL A 278 13.57 -14.31 -14.57
C VAL A 278 14.05 -13.60 -15.83
N LEU A 279 13.38 -12.52 -16.24
CA LEU A 279 13.79 -11.73 -17.40
C LEU A 279 15.17 -11.07 -17.19
N ASP A 280 15.41 -10.51 -16.02
CA ASP A 280 16.70 -9.91 -15.64
C ASP A 280 17.82 -10.96 -15.64
N ILE A 281 17.55 -12.18 -15.14
CA ILE A 281 18.49 -13.31 -15.20
C ILE A 281 18.83 -13.64 -16.65
N ILE A 282 17.84 -13.71 -17.54
CA ILE A 282 18.07 -13.99 -18.96
C ILE A 282 18.94 -12.91 -19.60
N VAL A 283 18.64 -11.63 -19.34
CA VAL A 283 19.48 -10.51 -19.80
C VAL A 283 20.90 -10.67 -19.28
N MET A 284 21.06 -10.95 -17.98
CA MET A 284 22.38 -11.11 -17.39
C MET A 284 23.15 -12.31 -17.98
N TYR A 285 22.49 -13.39 -18.36
CA TYR A 285 23.14 -14.48 -19.10
C TYR A 285 23.59 -14.04 -20.50
N ILE A 286 22.76 -13.28 -21.23
CA ILE A 286 23.10 -12.78 -22.57
C ILE A 286 24.32 -11.87 -22.55
N PHE A 287 24.42 -11.01 -21.53
CA PHE A 287 25.55 -10.10 -21.33
C PHE A 287 26.71 -10.73 -20.53
N GLU A 288 26.69 -12.04 -20.28
CA GLU A 288 27.73 -12.76 -19.52
C GLU A 288 28.07 -12.12 -18.17
N VAL A 289 27.05 -11.58 -17.49
CA VAL A 289 27.20 -10.93 -16.18
C VAL A 289 27.53 -11.99 -15.13
N PRO A 290 28.56 -11.79 -14.29
CA PRO A 290 28.87 -12.73 -13.23
C PRO A 290 27.72 -12.89 -12.24
N SER A 291 27.46 -14.13 -11.82
CA SER A 291 26.45 -14.48 -10.81
C SER A 291 25.03 -13.99 -11.14
N PRO A 292 24.49 -14.29 -12.33
CA PRO A 292 23.18 -13.77 -12.79
C PRO A 292 22.05 -14.17 -11.84
N LEU A 293 22.10 -15.40 -11.30
CA LEU A 293 21.11 -15.89 -10.33
C LEU A 293 21.09 -15.06 -9.04
N THR A 294 22.26 -14.67 -8.53
CA THR A 294 22.36 -13.88 -7.30
C THR A 294 21.70 -12.51 -7.46
N TRP A 295 21.97 -11.84 -8.58
CA TRP A 295 21.39 -10.54 -8.86
C TRP A 295 19.90 -10.64 -9.24
N GLY A 296 19.48 -11.72 -9.89
CA GLY A 296 18.07 -12.00 -10.13
C GLY A 296 17.29 -12.22 -8.84
N ILE A 297 17.87 -12.93 -7.88
CA ILE A 297 17.34 -13.09 -6.53
C ILE A 297 17.22 -11.72 -5.82
N LEU A 298 18.23 -10.87 -5.94
CA LEU A 298 18.17 -9.50 -5.43
C LEU A 298 17.05 -8.69 -6.11
N ALA A 299 16.89 -8.81 -7.43
CA ALA A 299 15.80 -8.17 -8.19
C ALA A 299 14.43 -8.63 -7.71
N PHE A 300 14.25 -9.95 -7.49
CA PHE A 300 13.03 -10.51 -6.93
C PHE A 300 12.68 -9.90 -5.58
N VAL A 301 13.64 -9.84 -4.65
CA VAL A 301 13.42 -9.31 -3.30
C VAL A 301 13.22 -7.80 -3.32
N ALA A 302 14.01 -7.08 -4.11
CA ALA A 302 13.90 -5.63 -4.24
C ALA A 302 12.57 -5.22 -4.86
N ASN A 303 11.93 -6.07 -5.68
CA ASN A 303 10.62 -5.79 -6.28
C ASN A 303 9.47 -5.65 -5.25
N TYR A 304 9.68 -6.07 -4.00
CA TYR A 304 8.76 -5.74 -2.91
C TYR A 304 8.86 -4.28 -2.43
N ILE A 305 9.79 -3.49 -2.98
CA ILE A 305 9.96 -2.06 -2.68
C ILE A 305 9.41 -1.27 -3.87
N PRO A 306 8.27 -0.56 -3.72
CA PRO A 306 7.64 0.16 -4.83
C PRO A 306 8.56 1.21 -5.47
N ALA A 307 8.54 1.31 -6.80
CA ALA A 307 9.26 2.29 -7.63
C ALA A 307 10.81 2.26 -7.56
N VAL A 308 11.39 1.83 -6.45
CA VAL A 308 12.84 1.89 -6.18
C VAL A 308 13.49 0.52 -6.27
N GLY A 309 12.71 -0.56 -6.17
CA GLY A 309 13.20 -1.94 -6.21
C GLY A 309 14.12 -2.25 -7.39
N PHE A 310 13.68 -1.94 -8.62
CA PHE A 310 14.48 -2.20 -9.82
C PHE A 310 15.79 -1.40 -9.84
N ILE A 311 15.79 -0.17 -9.28
CA ILE A 311 16.99 0.67 -9.21
C ILE A 311 18.00 -0.01 -8.28
N ILE A 312 17.56 -0.45 -7.10
CA ILE A 312 18.41 -1.13 -6.12
C ILE A 312 19.01 -2.41 -6.71
N SER A 313 18.23 -3.20 -7.46
CA SER A 313 18.70 -4.46 -8.03
C SER A 313 19.56 -4.31 -9.28
N MET A 314 19.35 -3.26 -10.07
CA MET A 314 20.11 -2.99 -11.29
C MET A 314 21.53 -2.46 -11.00
N ILE A 315 21.72 -1.71 -9.90
CA ILE A 315 23.02 -1.06 -9.60
C ILE A 315 24.17 -2.07 -9.55
N PRO A 316 24.11 -3.18 -8.77
CA PRO A 316 25.23 -4.10 -8.69
C PRO A 316 25.63 -4.78 -10.01
N PRO A 317 24.72 -5.39 -10.81
CA PRO A 317 25.11 -6.03 -12.06
C PRO A 317 25.62 -5.02 -13.09
N VAL A 318 25.04 -3.82 -13.19
CA VAL A 318 25.54 -2.77 -14.10
C VAL A 318 26.93 -2.33 -13.70
N LEU A 319 27.18 -2.11 -12.40
CA LEU A 319 28.51 -1.77 -11.91
C LEU A 319 29.52 -2.89 -12.19
N MET A 320 29.11 -4.16 -12.03
CA MET A 320 29.98 -5.30 -12.33
C MET A 320 30.37 -5.34 -13.79
N VAL A 321 29.42 -5.19 -14.71
CA VAL A 321 29.69 -5.19 -16.16
C VAL A 321 30.53 -3.99 -16.57
N LEU A 322 30.27 -2.82 -15.98
CA LEU A 322 31.07 -1.62 -16.23
C LEU A 322 32.55 -1.87 -15.94
N VAL A 323 32.85 -2.60 -14.87
CA VAL A 323 34.23 -2.88 -14.43
C VAL A 323 34.86 -4.03 -15.19
N THR A 324 34.08 -5.02 -15.63
CA THR A 324 34.61 -6.23 -16.26
C THR A 324 34.66 -6.16 -17.78
N GLN A 325 33.69 -5.51 -18.40
CA GLN A 325 33.48 -5.50 -19.85
C GLN A 325 33.44 -4.09 -20.45
N GLY A 326 33.38 -3.04 -19.61
CA GLY A 326 33.40 -1.64 -20.03
C GLY A 326 32.01 -1.01 -20.22
N VAL A 327 32.01 0.23 -20.71
CA VAL A 327 30.81 1.11 -20.71
C VAL A 327 29.70 0.60 -21.63
N GLY A 328 30.03 0.08 -22.82
CA GLY A 328 29.06 -0.35 -23.82
C GLY A 328 28.11 -1.45 -23.30
N PRO A 329 28.65 -2.62 -22.89
CA PRO A 329 27.83 -3.69 -22.31
C PRO A 329 27.08 -3.26 -21.06
N ALA A 330 27.67 -2.40 -20.22
CA ALA A 330 27.03 -1.90 -19.01
C ALA A 330 25.78 -1.06 -19.31
N ILE A 331 25.83 -0.20 -20.33
CA ILE A 331 24.66 0.53 -20.82
C ILE A 331 23.61 -0.45 -21.37
N GLY A 332 24.03 -1.48 -22.10
CA GLY A 332 23.12 -2.53 -22.61
C GLY A 332 22.34 -3.22 -21.50
N VAL A 333 23.00 -3.60 -20.41
CA VAL A 333 22.34 -4.18 -19.22
C VAL A 333 21.42 -3.17 -18.56
N ALA A 334 21.86 -1.94 -18.32
CA ALA A 334 21.06 -0.91 -17.67
C ALA A 334 19.77 -0.59 -18.45
N VAL A 335 19.89 -0.41 -19.77
CA VAL A 335 18.75 -0.16 -20.66
C VAL A 335 17.79 -1.35 -20.64
N SER A 336 18.31 -2.58 -20.66
CA SER A 336 17.47 -3.79 -20.61
C SER A 336 16.64 -3.86 -19.32
N PHE A 337 17.26 -3.62 -18.17
CA PHE A 337 16.56 -3.59 -16.87
C PHE A 337 15.49 -2.48 -16.83
N ILE A 338 15.81 -1.29 -17.33
CA ILE A 338 14.86 -0.17 -17.41
C ILE A 338 13.69 -0.52 -18.33
N VAL A 339 13.95 -1.11 -19.49
CA VAL A 339 12.90 -1.50 -20.45
C VAL A 339 12.01 -2.58 -19.86
N ILE A 340 12.58 -3.65 -19.28
CA ILE A 340 11.82 -4.72 -18.62
C ILE A 340 10.94 -4.13 -17.53
N SER A 341 11.52 -3.34 -16.63
CA SER A 341 10.78 -2.72 -15.52
C SER A 341 9.68 -1.80 -16.03
N THR A 342 9.96 -0.94 -17.01
CA THR A 342 8.99 -0.01 -17.59
C THR A 342 7.83 -0.75 -18.24
N VAL A 343 8.12 -1.81 -19.01
CA VAL A 343 7.08 -2.64 -19.66
C VAL A 343 6.23 -3.32 -18.60
N VAL A 344 6.85 -3.92 -17.58
CA VAL A 344 6.10 -4.61 -16.53
C VAL A 344 5.25 -3.63 -15.71
N PHE A 345 5.81 -2.52 -15.23
CA PHE A 345 5.08 -1.56 -14.39
C PHE A 345 3.99 -0.79 -15.13
N ASN A 346 4.22 -0.40 -16.40
CA ASN A 346 3.28 0.46 -17.12
C ASN A 346 2.28 -0.31 -17.99
N PHE A 347 2.61 -1.53 -18.46
CA PHE A 347 1.76 -2.26 -19.41
C PHE A 347 1.24 -3.57 -18.84
N VAL A 348 2.12 -4.37 -18.23
CA VAL A 348 1.74 -5.72 -17.77
C VAL A 348 0.96 -5.62 -16.45
N GLN A 349 1.54 -5.01 -15.43
CA GLN A 349 0.99 -4.96 -14.09
C GLN A 349 -0.41 -4.32 -14.05
N PRO A 350 -0.70 -3.18 -14.71
CA PRO A 350 -2.04 -2.59 -14.69
C PRO A 350 -3.11 -3.49 -15.32
N ARG A 351 -2.74 -4.31 -16.31
CA ARG A 351 -3.66 -5.20 -17.02
C ARG A 351 -4.15 -6.37 -16.16
N PHE A 352 -3.32 -6.85 -15.22
CA PHE A 352 -3.68 -7.93 -14.30
C PHE A 352 -4.08 -7.42 -12.90
N ALA A 353 -3.52 -6.29 -12.49
CA ALA A 353 -3.65 -5.75 -11.14
C ALA A 353 -4.68 -4.60 -11.05
N GLY A 354 -5.50 -4.36 -12.09
CA GLY A 354 -6.44 -3.24 -12.23
C GLY A 354 -6.74 -2.45 -10.96
N SER A 355 -6.17 -1.24 -10.84
CA SER A 355 -6.29 -0.29 -9.70
C SER A 355 -6.12 -0.86 -8.28
N ALA A 356 -5.67 -2.12 -8.11
CA ALA A 356 -6.04 -2.94 -6.96
C ALA A 356 -5.30 -2.62 -5.66
N VAL A 357 -4.23 -1.82 -5.73
CA VAL A 357 -3.55 -1.30 -4.55
C VAL A 357 -4.15 0.04 -4.10
N GLY A 358 -4.94 0.71 -4.95
CA GLY A 358 -5.78 1.85 -4.53
C GLY A 358 -5.01 3.10 -4.06
N LEU A 359 -3.72 3.20 -4.41
CA LEU A 359 -2.86 4.34 -4.14
C LEU A 359 -2.26 4.90 -5.44
N ASN A 360 -2.22 6.22 -5.57
CA ASN A 360 -1.47 6.89 -6.63
C ASN A 360 0.05 6.62 -6.49
N PRO A 361 0.83 6.45 -7.58
CA PRO A 361 2.28 6.35 -7.56
C PRO A 361 2.99 7.36 -6.63
N THR A 362 2.59 8.63 -6.63
CA THR A 362 3.20 9.67 -5.77
C THR A 362 3.07 9.32 -4.28
N ILE A 363 1.91 8.80 -3.88
CA ILE A 363 1.66 8.42 -2.48
C ILE A 363 2.41 7.15 -2.14
N SER A 364 2.55 6.22 -3.09
CA SER A 364 3.35 5.01 -2.89
C SER A 364 4.83 5.33 -2.68
N PHE A 365 5.37 6.31 -3.43
CA PHE A 365 6.73 6.79 -3.23
C PHE A 365 6.91 7.53 -1.91
N LEU A 366 5.99 8.44 -1.55
CA LEU A 366 6.05 9.15 -0.27
C LEU A 366 5.90 8.19 0.92
N SER A 367 5.00 7.22 0.79
CA SER A 367 4.81 6.12 1.73
C SER A 367 6.11 5.36 1.94
N LEU A 368 6.79 4.98 0.85
CA LEU A 368 8.10 4.34 0.93
C LEU A 368 9.10 5.19 1.74
N MET A 369 9.22 6.48 1.45
CA MET A 369 10.16 7.35 2.16
C MET A 369 9.85 7.43 3.66
N VAL A 370 8.57 7.65 4.01
CA VAL A 370 8.12 7.76 5.40
C VAL A 370 8.35 6.45 6.13
N TRP A 371 7.85 5.33 5.62
CA TRP A 371 7.94 4.04 6.32
C TRP A 371 9.35 3.47 6.36
N SER A 372 10.18 3.74 5.35
CA SER A 372 11.60 3.36 5.41
C SER A 372 12.34 4.13 6.50
N ALA A 373 12.01 5.41 6.70
CA ALA A 373 12.59 6.21 7.78
C ALA A 373 12.09 5.81 9.16
N VAL A 374 10.80 5.47 9.29
CA VAL A 374 10.18 5.13 10.58
C VAL A 374 10.46 3.69 11.01
N LEU A 375 10.39 2.74 10.09
CA LEU A 375 10.40 1.30 10.37
C LEU A 375 11.66 0.59 9.84
N GLY A 376 12.55 1.31 9.17
CA GLY A 376 13.78 0.77 8.58
C GLY A 376 13.55 -0.01 7.27
N PRO A 377 14.49 -0.88 6.87
CA PRO A 377 14.43 -1.60 5.59
C PRO A 377 13.18 -2.45 5.40
N LEU A 378 12.70 -3.11 6.46
CA LEU A 378 11.44 -3.87 6.41
C LEU A 378 10.22 -2.95 6.28
N GLY A 379 10.32 -1.71 6.76
CA GLY A 379 9.36 -0.63 6.52
C GLY A 379 9.14 -0.35 5.04
N ALA A 380 10.19 -0.43 4.23
CA ALA A 380 10.10 -0.26 2.78
C ALA A 380 9.19 -1.32 2.15
N VAL A 381 9.34 -2.58 2.58
CA VAL A 381 8.55 -3.73 2.10
C VAL A 381 7.08 -3.62 2.49
N VAL A 382 6.79 -3.18 3.71
CA VAL A 382 5.40 -3.04 4.22
C VAL A 382 4.80 -1.65 4.01
N SER A 383 5.49 -0.75 3.30
CA SER A 383 5.10 0.66 3.14
C SER A 383 3.68 0.82 2.61
N VAL A 384 3.37 0.12 1.52
CA VAL A 384 2.05 0.15 0.87
C VAL A 384 0.95 -0.39 1.80
N PRO A 385 1.05 -1.62 2.37
CA PRO A 385 0.08 -2.10 3.34
C PRO A 385 -0.07 -1.17 4.57
N MET A 386 1.01 -0.53 5.04
CA MET A 386 0.91 0.41 6.16
C MET A 386 0.09 1.65 5.80
N THR A 387 0.32 2.21 4.61
CA THR A 387 -0.49 3.32 4.12
C THR A 387 -1.94 2.90 3.92
N LEU A 388 -2.20 1.69 3.43
CA LEU A 388 -3.55 1.16 3.33
C LEU A 388 -4.22 0.94 4.69
N PHE A 389 -3.46 0.54 5.71
CA PHE A 389 -3.96 0.39 7.06
C PHE A 389 -4.37 1.75 7.63
N ILE A 390 -3.52 2.77 7.52
CA ILE A 390 -3.84 4.13 7.97
C ILE A 390 -5.03 4.70 7.21
N LYS A 391 -5.06 4.52 5.89
CA LYS A 391 -6.21 4.89 5.06
C LYS A 391 -7.48 4.19 5.55
N ALA A 392 -7.42 2.90 5.87
CA ALA A 392 -8.59 2.17 6.36
C ALA A 392 -9.09 2.66 7.73
N ILE A 393 -8.20 3.04 8.64
CA ILE A 393 -8.55 3.48 9.99
C ILE A 393 -9.01 4.94 10.03
N PHE A 394 -8.34 5.84 9.31
CA PHE A 394 -8.55 7.29 9.41
C PHE A 394 -9.39 7.88 8.28
N VAL A 395 -9.45 7.23 7.12
CA VAL A 395 -10.10 7.79 5.92
C VAL A 395 -11.31 6.95 5.50
N ASP A 396 -11.13 5.67 5.20
CA ASP A 396 -12.25 4.87 4.68
C ASP A 396 -13.30 4.52 5.76
N SER A 397 -12.97 4.64 7.04
CA SER A 397 -13.85 4.27 8.17
C SER A 397 -14.99 5.27 8.41
N ASP A 398 -14.81 6.55 8.06
CA ASP A 398 -15.78 7.63 8.29
C ASP A 398 -16.21 8.26 6.95
N PRO A 399 -17.51 8.32 6.64
CA PRO A 399 -18.02 9.01 5.45
C PRO A 399 -17.59 10.49 5.33
N ARG A 400 -17.26 11.16 6.44
CA ARG A 400 -16.86 12.58 6.46
C ARG A 400 -15.47 12.85 5.89
N THR A 401 -14.61 11.83 5.80
CA THR A 401 -13.22 11.97 5.32
C THR A 401 -13.04 11.49 3.88
N VAL A 402 -14.13 11.18 3.17
CA VAL A 402 -14.12 10.72 1.76
C VAL A 402 -13.43 11.71 0.81
N TRP A 403 -13.44 13.01 1.11
CA TRP A 403 -12.74 14.02 0.31
C TRP A 403 -11.22 13.79 0.24
N ILE A 404 -10.61 13.25 1.30
CA ILE A 404 -9.18 12.91 1.35
C ILE A 404 -8.90 11.74 0.40
N ASP A 405 -9.80 10.77 0.38
CA ASP A 405 -9.65 9.55 -0.41
C ASP A 405 -9.66 9.80 -1.92
N VAL A 406 -10.29 10.89 -2.39
CA VAL A 406 -10.21 11.35 -3.80
C VAL A 406 -8.76 11.59 -4.22
N PHE A 407 -7.95 12.19 -3.36
CA PHE A 407 -6.52 12.41 -3.64
C PHE A 407 -5.67 11.16 -3.44
N LEU A 408 -6.15 10.20 -2.63
CA LEU A 408 -5.42 8.98 -2.34
C LEU A 408 -5.56 7.91 -3.41
N ARG A 409 -6.70 7.86 -4.12
CA ARG A 409 -7.00 6.81 -5.12
C ARG A 409 -6.35 7.12 -6.49
N PRO A 410 -6.09 6.09 -7.32
CA PRO A 410 -5.78 6.26 -8.73
C PRO A 410 -6.98 6.89 -9.48
N SER A 411 -6.69 7.82 -10.39
CA SER A 411 -7.64 8.67 -11.14
C SER A 411 -8.76 7.91 -11.87
N ASP A 412 -8.53 6.63 -12.21
CA ASP A 412 -9.40 5.87 -13.10
C ASP A 412 -10.51 5.10 -12.37
N THR A 413 -10.67 5.30 -11.05
CA THR A 413 -11.71 4.63 -10.26
C THR A 413 -12.93 5.55 -10.15
N PRO A 414 -14.06 5.28 -10.82
CA PRO A 414 -15.24 6.14 -10.72
C PRO A 414 -15.69 6.25 -9.26
N PRO A 415 -16.01 7.46 -8.78
CA PRO A 415 -16.33 7.66 -7.38
C PRO A 415 -17.57 6.82 -6.97
N ALA A 416 -17.54 6.32 -5.73
CA ALA A 416 -18.45 5.28 -5.26
C ALA A 416 -19.93 5.72 -5.28
N ASP A 417 -20.18 7.03 -5.28
CA ASP A 417 -21.47 7.69 -5.45
C ASP A 417 -22.02 7.54 -6.87
N LEU A 418 -21.19 7.60 -7.92
CA LEU A 418 -21.61 7.35 -9.30
C LEU A 418 -21.97 5.89 -9.53
N LEU A 419 -21.26 4.95 -8.90
CA LEU A 419 -21.61 3.52 -8.95
C LEU A 419 -22.89 3.22 -8.17
N ARG A 420 -23.13 3.89 -7.03
CA ARG A 420 -24.41 3.81 -6.30
C ARG A 420 -25.56 4.36 -7.13
N ARG A 421 -25.42 5.58 -7.68
CA ARG A 421 -26.43 6.20 -8.54
C ARG A 421 -26.73 5.37 -9.79
N LYS A 422 -25.72 4.74 -10.40
CA LYS A 422 -25.92 3.84 -11.54
C LYS A 422 -26.70 2.59 -11.15
N ARG A 423 -26.31 1.94 -10.04
CA ARG A 423 -27.02 0.75 -9.52
C ARG A 423 -28.46 1.04 -9.10
N ASP A 424 -28.71 2.21 -8.54
CA ASP A 424 -30.05 2.62 -8.11
C ASP A 424 -30.93 2.97 -9.33
N ARG A 425 -30.37 3.64 -10.37
CA ARG A 425 -31.05 3.79 -11.68
C ARG A 425 -31.35 2.45 -12.36
N ASP A 426 -30.41 1.51 -12.34
CA ASP A 426 -30.58 0.19 -12.96
C ASP A 426 -31.61 -0.67 -12.19
N ARG A 427 -31.89 -0.33 -10.92
CA ARG A 427 -32.96 -0.93 -10.10
C ARG A 427 -34.32 -0.31 -10.43
N ASP A 428 -34.44 1.01 -10.42
CA ASP A 428 -35.69 1.71 -10.78
C ASP A 428 -36.13 1.38 -12.21
N GLY A 429 -35.19 1.34 -13.16
CA GLY A 429 -35.49 1.00 -14.56
C GLY A 429 -35.88 -0.47 -14.79
N ARG A 430 -35.72 -1.34 -13.79
CA ARG A 430 -36.11 -2.76 -13.85
C ARG A 430 -37.52 -3.00 -13.30
N ASP A 431 -37.94 -2.24 -12.30
CA ASP A 431 -39.28 -2.37 -11.71
C ASP A 431 -40.38 -1.81 -12.64
N ASP A 432 -40.08 -0.80 -13.45
CA ASP A 432 -41.06 -0.26 -14.43
C ASP A 432 -41.23 -1.11 -15.70
N ARG A 433 -40.33 -2.07 -15.98
CA ARG A 433 -40.29 -2.80 -17.26
C ARG A 433 -40.65 -4.28 -17.18
N THR A 434 -40.96 -4.82 -16.00
CA THR A 434 -40.99 -6.27 -15.78
C THR A 434 -42.32 -6.97 -16.12
N GLY A 435 -43.39 -6.24 -16.44
CA GLY A 435 -44.69 -6.85 -16.80
C GLY A 435 -44.99 -6.90 -18.30
N GLU A 436 -44.92 -5.76 -18.98
CA GLU A 436 -45.60 -5.57 -20.27
C GLU A 436 -44.62 -5.47 -21.47
N ALA A 437 -43.44 -4.88 -21.27
CA ALA A 437 -42.45 -4.69 -22.33
C ALA A 437 -41.76 -6.00 -22.77
N VAL A 438 -41.56 -6.96 -21.86
CA VAL A 438 -40.88 -8.24 -22.16
C VAL A 438 -41.73 -9.16 -23.05
N VAL A 439 -43.06 -9.04 -23.00
CA VAL A 439 -43.97 -9.85 -23.82
C VAL A 439 -44.13 -9.24 -25.23
N VAL A 440 -44.10 -7.92 -25.35
CA VAL A 440 -44.24 -7.21 -26.64
C VAL A 440 -42.93 -7.28 -27.46
N ASP A 441 -41.77 -7.12 -26.82
CA ASP A 441 -40.47 -7.15 -27.51
C ASP A 441 -40.17 -8.54 -28.10
N ARG A 442 -40.52 -9.61 -27.37
CA ARG A 442 -40.31 -10.99 -27.85
C ARG A 442 -41.15 -11.35 -29.06
N ARG A 443 -42.42 -10.90 -29.12
CA ARG A 443 -43.30 -11.14 -30.28
C ARG A 443 -42.83 -10.37 -31.52
N THR A 444 -42.37 -9.15 -31.33
CA THR A 444 -41.88 -8.29 -32.42
C THR A 444 -40.57 -8.82 -33.00
N HIS A 445 -39.66 -9.30 -32.14
CA HIS A 445 -38.40 -9.89 -32.57
C HIS A 445 -38.58 -11.25 -33.27
N GLU A 446 -39.56 -12.06 -32.85
CA GLU A 446 -39.89 -13.32 -33.54
C GLU A 446 -40.54 -13.09 -34.91
N GLN A 447 -41.32 -12.01 -35.07
CA GLN A 447 -41.91 -11.63 -36.37
C GLN A 447 -40.83 -11.13 -37.35
N GLN A 448 -39.94 -10.25 -36.90
CA GLN A 448 -38.85 -9.73 -37.73
C GLN A 448 -37.88 -10.82 -38.20
N VAL A 449 -37.59 -11.81 -37.34
CA VAL A 449 -36.73 -12.95 -37.71
C VAL A 449 -37.41 -13.84 -38.75
N ARG A 450 -38.74 -14.02 -38.69
CA ARG A 450 -39.49 -14.78 -39.71
C ARG A 450 -39.53 -14.06 -41.05
N GLU A 451 -39.80 -12.76 -41.05
CA GLU A 451 -39.82 -11.94 -42.27
C GLU A 451 -38.44 -11.88 -42.94
N ALA A 452 -37.37 -11.75 -42.15
CA ALA A 452 -35.99 -11.80 -42.67
C ALA A 452 -35.65 -13.16 -43.29
N ALA A 453 -36.06 -14.26 -42.64
CA ALA A 453 -35.83 -15.61 -43.16
C ALA A 453 -36.65 -15.90 -44.44
N GLU A 454 -37.86 -15.35 -44.56
CA GLU A 454 -38.67 -15.46 -45.77
C GLU A 454 -38.10 -14.63 -46.93
N ALA A 455 -37.62 -13.42 -46.66
CA ALA A 455 -36.96 -12.59 -47.66
C ALA A 455 -35.67 -13.23 -48.19
N GLU A 456 -34.88 -13.87 -47.32
CA GLU A 456 -33.66 -14.57 -47.71
C GLU A 456 -33.96 -15.82 -48.55
N ARG A 457 -35.02 -16.57 -48.21
CA ARG A 457 -35.50 -17.70 -49.04
C ARG A 457 -35.98 -17.26 -50.42
N GLN A 458 -36.69 -16.15 -50.51
CA GLN A 458 -37.15 -15.62 -51.81
C GLN A 458 -35.98 -15.18 -52.68
N ARG A 459 -34.96 -14.53 -52.10
CA ARG A 459 -33.73 -14.17 -52.83
C ARG A 459 -33.00 -15.41 -53.32
N ALA A 460 -32.84 -16.43 -52.48
CA ALA A 460 -32.20 -17.68 -52.88
C ALA A 460 -32.98 -18.39 -54.01
N GLN A 461 -34.32 -18.39 -53.97
CA GLN A 461 -35.15 -18.95 -55.04
C GLN A 461 -35.03 -18.17 -56.36
N ALA A 462 -34.97 -16.83 -56.29
CA ALA A 462 -34.77 -16.00 -57.48
C ALA A 462 -33.40 -16.26 -58.12
N THR A 463 -32.34 -16.37 -57.32
CA THR A 463 -30.99 -16.69 -57.83
C THR A 463 -30.93 -18.09 -58.45
N ILE A 464 -31.60 -19.07 -57.86
CA ILE A 464 -31.70 -20.43 -58.45
C ILE A 464 -32.47 -20.38 -59.77
N HIS A 465 -33.52 -19.57 -59.88
CA HIS A 465 -34.28 -19.43 -61.12
C HIS A 465 -33.45 -18.77 -62.22
N GLU A 466 -32.71 -17.70 -61.92
CA GLU A 466 -31.80 -17.04 -62.87
C GLU A 466 -30.68 -17.98 -63.34
N LEU A 467 -30.09 -18.77 -62.43
CA LEU A 467 -29.07 -19.77 -62.77
C LEU A 467 -29.63 -20.86 -63.69
N ASN A 468 -30.87 -21.29 -63.46
CA ASN A 468 -31.52 -22.25 -64.35
C ASN A 468 -31.85 -21.66 -65.72
N GLU A 469 -32.31 -20.41 -65.80
CA GLU A 469 -32.53 -19.75 -67.11
C GLU A 469 -31.22 -19.55 -67.88
N ALA A 470 -30.15 -19.14 -67.20
CA ALA A 470 -28.83 -19.01 -67.81
C ALA A 470 -28.31 -20.36 -68.33
N ALA A 471 -28.46 -21.43 -67.55
CA ALA A 471 -28.09 -22.78 -67.98
C ALA A 471 -28.94 -23.27 -69.17
N GLN A 472 -30.26 -22.97 -69.19
CA GLN A 472 -31.13 -23.33 -70.30
C GLN A 472 -30.79 -22.56 -71.59
N ALA A 473 -30.38 -21.29 -71.46
CA ALA A 473 -29.93 -20.47 -72.59
C ALA A 473 -28.60 -20.97 -73.18
N GLU A 474 -27.68 -21.46 -72.35
CA GLU A 474 -26.42 -22.07 -72.79
C GLU A 474 -26.66 -23.40 -73.51
N ILE A 475 -27.62 -24.22 -73.04
CA ILE A 475 -27.98 -25.50 -73.67
C ILE A 475 -28.64 -25.29 -75.05
N ASN A 476 -29.40 -24.22 -75.25
CA ASN A 476 -30.04 -23.93 -76.55
C ASN A 476 -29.11 -23.31 -77.60
N GLN A 477 -27.87 -22.96 -77.23
CA GLN A 477 -26.84 -22.44 -78.15
C GLN A 477 -25.87 -23.52 -78.67
N VAL A 478 -26.04 -24.77 -78.20
CA VAL A 478 -25.37 -25.99 -78.70
C VAL A 478 -26.35 -26.77 -79.56
#